data_AF-A0A5C8AZX0-F1
#
_entry.id   AF-A0A5C8AZX0-F1
#
_cell.length_a   1.000
_cell.length_b   1.000
_cell.length_c   1.000
_cell.angle_alpha   90.00
_cell.angle_beta   90.00
_cell.angle_gamma   90.00
#
_symmetry.space_group_name_H-M   'P 1'
#
loop_
_entity.id
_entity.type
_entity.pdbx_description
1 polymer ?
#
loop_
_entity_poly.entity_id
_entity_poly.type
_entity_poly.pdbx_seq_one_letter_code
_entity_poly.pdbx_strand_id
1 'polypeptide(L)'
;MNFLRLTWHCAKKGIQVGCVLGTAVVAPLTIYRGRRAGKSIDFNRLMLNQTYSILFGTVLSLGMMMGKYWGWENKARSLQDRAYRIGVSKNQNRVDLYTEIAFAGSFLGTFLLTRKFFFSIGATSPFVVAGLLFHLMSKPKE
;
A
#
# COMPACT_ATOMS: atom_id res chain seq x y z
N MET A 1 -13.14 5.53 -18.63
CA MET A 1 -11.76 5.72 -18.11
C MET A 1 -11.68 6.32 -16.71
N ASN A 2 -12.46 7.36 -16.36
CA ASN A 2 -12.34 8.05 -15.07
C ASN A 2 -12.58 7.17 -13.83
N PHE A 3 -13.53 6.23 -13.91
CA PHE A 3 -13.78 5.26 -12.83
C PHE A 3 -12.56 4.37 -12.57
N LEU A 4 -11.98 3.76 -13.61
CA LEU A 4 -10.78 2.93 -13.49
C LEU A 4 -9.60 3.69 -12.87
N ARG A 5 -9.38 4.94 -13.28
CA ARG A 5 -8.34 5.80 -12.72
C ARG A 5 -8.55 6.04 -11.22
N LEU A 6 -9.79 6.28 -10.81
CA LEU A 6 -10.14 6.46 -9.41
C LEU A 6 -9.95 5.16 -8.61
N THR A 7 -10.44 4.03 -9.13
CA THR A 7 -10.29 2.71 -8.49
C THR A 7 -8.82 2.36 -8.30
N TRP A 8 -7.99 2.59 -9.32
CA TRP A 8 -6.55 2.37 -9.24
C TRP A 8 -5.88 3.26 -8.20
N HIS A 9 -6.25 4.54 -8.15
CA HIS A 9 -5.73 5.45 -7.13
C HIS A 9 -6.13 4.99 -5.71
N CYS A 10 -7.38 4.61 -5.50
CA CYS A 10 -7.84 4.07 -4.22
C CYS A 10 -7.12 2.75 -3.85
N ALA A 11 -6.89 1.86 -4.81
CA ALA A 11 -6.11 0.64 -4.59
C ALA A 11 -4.68 0.97 -4.13
N LYS A 12 -4.00 1.93 -4.79
CA LYS A 12 -2.66 2.40 -4.39
C LYS A 12 -2.64 2.91 -2.94
N LYS A 13 -3.63 3.73 -2.55
CA LYS A 13 -3.74 4.21 -1.17
C LYS A 13 -3.98 3.08 -0.18
N GLY A 14 -4.78 2.09 -0.55
CA GLY A 14 -5.02 0.91 0.27
C GLY A 14 -3.76 0.06 0.47
N ILE A 15 -2.94 -0.12 -0.57
CA ILE A 15 -1.62 -0.77 -0.48
C ILE A 15 -0.72 0.03 0.47
N GLN A 16 -0.61 1.35 0.31
CA GLN A 16 0.21 2.21 1.18
C GLN A 16 -0.19 2.07 2.66
N VAL A 17 -1.49 2.15 2.97
CA VAL A 17 -2.03 1.97 4.33
C VAL A 17 -1.73 0.56 4.85
N GLY A 18 -1.96 -0.46 4.03
CA GLY A 18 -1.70 -1.85 4.40
C GLY A 18 -0.22 -2.14 4.68
N CYS A 19 0.71 -1.52 3.94
CA CYS A 19 2.14 -1.60 4.20
C CYS A 19 2.53 -0.89 5.51
N VAL A 20 1.95 0.28 5.79
CA VAL A 20 2.20 1.00 7.05
C VAL A 20 1.70 0.18 8.25
N LEU A 21 0.47 -0.30 8.21
CA LEU A 21 -0.09 -1.18 9.26
C LEU A 21 0.71 -2.47 9.39
N GLY A 22 1.12 -3.04 8.26
CA GLY A 22 1.91 -4.24 8.19
C GLY A 22 3.23 -4.07 8.95
N THR A 23 3.99 -3.04 8.59
CA THR A 23 5.33 -2.80 9.14
C THR A 23 5.27 -2.28 10.57
N ALA A 24 4.38 -1.33 10.88
CA ALA A 24 4.34 -0.66 12.18
C ALA A 24 3.61 -1.46 13.26
N VAL A 25 2.64 -2.32 12.89
CA VAL A 25 1.78 -3.04 13.85
C VAL A 25 1.92 -4.55 13.70
N VAL A 26 1.66 -5.09 12.50
CA VAL A 26 1.57 -6.55 12.29
C VAL A 26 2.94 -7.22 12.47
N ALA A 27 4.02 -6.61 11.97
CA ALA A 27 5.37 -7.13 12.10
C ALA A 27 5.84 -7.21 13.57
N PRO A 28 5.85 -6.13 14.37
CA PRO A 28 6.27 -6.20 15.76
C PRO A 28 5.37 -7.12 16.58
N LEU A 29 4.06 -7.14 16.34
CA LEU A 29 3.15 -8.05 17.02
C LEU A 29 3.44 -9.53 16.71
N THR A 30 3.73 -9.85 15.44
CA THR A 30 4.08 -11.22 15.01
C THR A 30 5.40 -11.66 15.65
N ILE A 31 6.41 -10.79 15.65
CA ILE A 31 7.72 -11.05 16.26
C ILE A 31 7.59 -11.24 17.77
N TYR A 32 6.85 -10.35 18.45
CA TYR A 32 6.62 -10.41 19.89
C TYR A 32 5.92 -11.71 20.31
N ARG A 33 4.86 -12.10 19.60
CA ARG A 33 4.14 -13.37 19.86
C ARG A 33 5.02 -14.59 19.61
N GLY A 34 5.85 -14.57 18.57
CA GLY A 34 6.81 -15.64 18.28
C GLY A 34 7.84 -15.81 19.40
N ARG A 35 8.42 -14.69 19.85
CA ARG A 35 9.39 -14.68 20.97
C ARG A 35 8.77 -15.17 22.29
N ARG A 36 7.54 -14.74 22.61
CA ARG A 36 6.84 -15.19 23.82
C ARG A 36 6.57 -16.71 23.81
N ALA A 37 6.41 -17.30 22.63
CA ALA A 37 6.25 -18.75 22.46
C ALA A 37 7.57 -19.53 22.40
N GLY A 38 8.72 -18.87 22.63
CA GLY A 38 10.05 -19.49 22.53
C GLY A 38 10.47 -19.91 21.12
N LYS A 39 9.78 -19.41 20.09
CA LYS A 39 10.05 -19.77 18.68
C LYS A 39 11.01 -18.78 18.04
N SER A 40 11.84 -19.27 17.12
CA SER A 40 12.62 -18.43 16.22
C SER A 40 11.70 -17.63 15.28
N ILE A 41 12.23 -16.57 14.68
CA ILE A 41 11.47 -15.70 13.77
C ILE A 41 11.20 -16.49 12.47
N ASP A 42 9.94 -16.86 12.26
CA ASP A 42 9.48 -17.46 11.00
C ASP A 42 9.19 -16.36 9.97
N PHE A 43 10.15 -16.16 9.06
CA PHE A 43 10.04 -15.18 7.99
C PHE A 43 8.89 -15.47 7.01
N ASN A 44 8.55 -16.73 6.75
CA ASN A 44 7.45 -17.04 5.83
C ASN A 44 6.13 -16.57 6.42
N ARG A 45 5.91 -16.88 7.71
CA ARG A 45 4.71 -16.42 8.42
C ARG A 45 4.67 -14.89 8.55
N LEU A 46 5.81 -14.26 8.83
CA LEU A 46 5.91 -12.82 8.90
C LEU A 46 5.49 -12.17 7.57
N MET A 47 6.07 -12.61 6.45
CA MET A 47 5.73 -12.08 5.12
C MET A 47 4.28 -12.37 4.72
N LEU A 48 3.75 -13.55 5.05
CA LEU A 48 2.34 -13.85 4.81
C LEU A 48 1.40 -12.90 5.57
N ASN A 49 1.71 -12.62 6.85
CA ASN A 49 0.95 -11.65 7.65
C ASN A 49 1.05 -10.22 7.06
N GLN A 50 2.21 -9.84 6.52
CA GLN A 50 2.35 -8.56 5.79
C GLN A 50 1.45 -8.51 4.56
N THR A 51 1.42 -9.59 3.77
CA THR A 51 0.54 -9.70 2.59
C THR A 51 -0.93 -9.57 2.97
N TYR A 52 -1.37 -10.22 4.05
CA TYR A 52 -2.74 -10.04 4.53
C TYR A 52 -3.03 -8.60 4.98
N SER A 53 -2.06 -7.90 5.58
CA SER A 53 -2.21 -6.48 5.90
C SER A 53 -2.38 -5.61 4.65
N ILE A 54 -1.60 -5.86 3.60
CA ILE A 54 -1.69 -5.16 2.30
C ILE A 54 -3.05 -5.43 1.64
N LEU A 55 -3.48 -6.69 1.60
CA LEU A 55 -4.78 -7.08 1.05
C LEU A 55 -5.93 -6.43 1.84
N PHE A 56 -5.86 -6.47 3.17
CA PHE A 56 -6.86 -5.84 4.04
C PHE A 56 -6.95 -4.34 3.79
N GLY A 57 -5.81 -3.62 3.76
CA GLY A 57 -5.79 -2.18 3.46
C GLY A 57 -6.36 -1.86 2.08
N THR A 58 -6.06 -2.69 1.08
CA THR A 58 -6.57 -2.55 -0.28
C THR A 58 -8.08 -2.75 -0.35
N VAL A 59 -8.60 -3.83 0.25
CA VAL A 59 -10.03 -4.14 0.29
C VAL A 59 -10.79 -3.05 1.06
N LEU A 60 -10.27 -2.60 2.20
CA LEU A 60 -10.87 -1.51 2.98
C LEU A 60 -10.96 -0.22 2.17
N SER A 61 -9.88 0.17 1.49
CA SER A 61 -9.84 1.38 0.66
C SER A 61 -10.85 1.31 -0.50
N LEU A 62 -10.90 0.17 -1.20
CA LEU A 62 -11.85 -0.04 -2.28
C LEU A 62 -13.30 -0.09 -1.78
N GLY A 63 -13.54 -0.71 -0.62
CA GLY A 63 -14.84 -0.73 0.03
C GLY A 63 -15.32 0.69 0.39
N MET A 64 -14.45 1.51 0.96
CA MET A 64 -14.75 2.92 1.24
C MET A 64 -15.00 3.73 -0.04
N MET A 65 -14.26 3.46 -1.12
CA MET A 65 -14.50 4.08 -2.42
C MET A 65 -15.88 3.71 -2.97
N MET A 66 -16.24 2.42 -2.96
CA MET A 66 -17.54 1.94 -3.43
C MET A 66 -18.69 2.48 -2.59
N GLY A 67 -18.54 2.52 -1.26
CA GLY A 67 -19.52 3.14 -0.36
C GLY A 67 -19.73 4.62 -0.68
N LYS A 68 -18.65 5.39 -0.89
CA LYS A 68 -18.76 6.79 -1.32
C LYS A 68 -19.39 6.93 -2.71
N TYR A 69 -19.05 6.04 -3.64
CA TYR A 69 -19.58 6.05 -5.00
C TYR A 69 -21.10 5.81 -5.04
N TRP A 70 -21.63 4.93 -4.18
CA TRP A 70 -23.06 4.71 -4.07
C TRP A 70 -23.82 5.92 -3.52
N GLY A 71 -23.21 6.69 -2.62
CA GLY A 71 -23.81 7.90 -2.06
C GLY A 71 -23.75 9.15 -2.95
N TRP A 72 -23.19 9.08 -4.17
CA TRP A 72 -23.14 10.26 -5.05
C TRP A 72 -24.44 10.46 -5.82
N GLU A 73 -25.03 11.65 -5.65
CA GLU A 73 -26.20 12.10 -6.41
C GLU A 73 -25.88 12.22 -7.91
N ASN A 74 -24.77 12.90 -8.27
CA ASN A 74 -24.30 13.02 -9.65
C ASN A 74 -22.96 12.31 -9.84
N LYS A 75 -23.03 11.03 -10.22
CA LYS A 75 -21.87 10.14 -10.37
C LYS A 75 -20.88 10.62 -11.44
N ALA A 76 -21.38 11.06 -12.60
CA ALA A 76 -20.53 11.48 -13.71
C ALA A 76 -19.69 12.71 -13.35
N ARG A 77 -20.33 13.75 -12.78
CA ARG A 77 -19.64 14.96 -12.35
C ARG A 77 -18.67 14.70 -11.20
N SER A 78 -19.07 13.91 -10.21
CA SER A 78 -18.23 13.55 -9.07
C SER A 78 -17.00 12.75 -9.47
N LEU A 79 -17.14 11.83 -10.43
CA LEU A 79 -16.02 11.09 -11.01
C LEU A 79 -15.05 12.02 -11.74
N GLN A 80 -15.56 12.96 -12.53
CA GLN A 80 -14.73 13.89 -13.30
C GLN A 80 -13.95 14.84 -12.38
N ASP A 81 -14.59 15.44 -11.37
CA ASP A 81 -13.92 16.31 -10.41
C ASP A 81 -12.82 15.58 -9.63
N ARG A 82 -13.11 14.36 -9.15
CA ARG A 82 -12.10 13.56 -8.42
C ARG A 82 -10.95 13.13 -9.33
N ALA A 83 -11.23 12.67 -10.54
CA ALA A 83 -10.20 12.28 -11.50
C ALA A 83 -9.30 13.47 -11.87
N TYR A 84 -9.88 14.67 -12.00
CA TYR A 84 -9.14 15.92 -12.22
C TYR A 84 -8.22 16.26 -11.05
N ARG A 85 -8.75 16.29 -9.82
CA ARG A 85 -7.95 16.60 -8.61
C ARG A 85 -6.79 15.65 -8.41
N ILE A 86 -6.98 14.35 -8.67
CA ILE A 86 -5.90 13.35 -8.63
C ILE A 86 -4.81 13.69 -9.65
N GLY A 87 -5.18 14.10 -10.86
CA GLY A 87 -4.23 14.47 -11.90
C GLY A 87 -3.38 15.70 -11.56
N VAL A 88 -3.96 16.69 -10.89
CA VAL A 88 -3.30 17.98 -10.61
C VAL A 88 -2.45 17.96 -9.34
N SER A 89 -2.69 17.01 -8.43
CA SER A 89 -2.01 16.96 -7.13
C SER A 89 -0.55 16.49 -7.24
N LYS A 90 0.38 17.45 -7.43
CA LYS A 90 1.82 17.19 -7.54
C LYS A 90 2.37 16.41 -6.35
N ASN A 91 1.95 16.74 -5.14
CA ASN A 91 2.45 16.07 -3.93
C ASN A 91 1.97 14.60 -3.85
N GLN A 92 0.71 14.34 -4.17
CA GLN A 92 0.18 12.97 -4.18
C GLN A 92 0.85 12.13 -5.27
N ASN A 93 1.05 12.68 -6.47
CA ASN A 93 1.75 12.01 -7.56
C ASN A 93 3.20 11.67 -7.19
N ARG A 94 3.88 12.56 -6.45
CA ARG A 94 5.24 12.32 -5.96
C ARG A 94 5.30 11.19 -4.93
N VAL A 95 4.39 11.18 -3.95
CA VAL A 95 4.26 10.06 -2.99
C VAL A 95 4.01 8.75 -3.73
N ASP A 96 3.04 8.76 -4.65
CA ASP A 96 2.64 7.56 -5.39
C ASP A 96 3.82 7.01 -6.19
N LEU A 97 4.60 7.88 -6.85
CA LEU A 97 5.81 7.47 -7.58
C LEU A 97 6.84 6.79 -6.68
N TYR A 98 7.21 7.37 -5.53
CA TYR A 98 8.19 6.75 -4.62
C TYR A 98 7.70 5.40 -4.10
N THR A 99 6.43 5.32 -3.70
CA THR A 99 5.86 4.07 -3.19
C THR A 99 5.71 3.00 -4.26
N GLU A 100 5.41 3.38 -5.51
CA GLU A 100 5.28 2.48 -6.66
C GLU A 100 6.64 1.92 -7.07
N ILE A 101 7.67 2.76 -7.13
CA ILE A 101 9.06 2.31 -7.38
C ILE A 101 9.51 1.38 -6.26
N ALA A 102 9.29 1.75 -5.00
CA ALA A 102 9.66 0.92 -3.85
C ALA A 102 8.93 -0.42 -3.86
N PHE A 103 7.61 -0.42 -4.14
CA PHE A 103 6.81 -1.64 -4.24
C PHE A 103 7.29 -2.52 -5.39
N ALA A 104 7.38 -2.00 -6.61
CA ALA A 104 7.75 -2.76 -7.80
C ALA A 104 9.17 -3.31 -7.69
N GLY A 105 10.13 -2.48 -7.24
CA GLY A 105 11.52 -2.89 -7.08
C GLY A 105 11.69 -3.98 -6.03
N SER A 106 11.09 -3.83 -4.85
CA SER A 106 11.16 -4.84 -3.79
C SER A 106 10.40 -6.12 -4.14
N PHE A 107 9.24 -6.01 -4.80
CA PHE A 107 8.48 -7.16 -5.28
C PHE A 107 9.29 -7.95 -6.30
N LEU A 108 9.78 -7.30 -7.35
CA LEU A 108 10.56 -7.95 -8.41
C LEU A 108 11.85 -8.56 -7.87
N GLY A 109 12.60 -7.82 -7.06
CA GLY A 109 13.83 -8.31 -6.44
C GLY A 109 13.58 -9.56 -5.58
N THR A 110 12.57 -9.50 -4.70
CA THR A 110 12.24 -10.65 -3.84
C THR A 110 11.68 -11.82 -4.65
N PHE A 111 10.88 -11.55 -5.67
CA PHE A 111 10.26 -12.58 -6.50
C PHE A 111 11.29 -13.33 -7.34
N LEU A 112 12.26 -12.63 -7.93
CA LEU A 112 13.34 -13.26 -8.70
C LEU A 112 14.20 -14.19 -7.82
N LEU A 113 14.45 -13.79 -6.57
CA LEU A 113 15.25 -14.57 -5.62
C LEU A 113 14.49 -15.75 -5.01
N THR A 114 13.23 -15.56 -4.64
CA THR A 114 12.46 -16.55 -3.87
C THR A 114 11.49 -17.38 -4.70
N ARG A 115 11.07 -16.87 -5.86
CA ARG A 115 9.97 -17.40 -6.70
C ARG A 115 8.64 -17.56 -5.96
N LYS A 116 8.48 -16.91 -4.79
CA LYS A 116 7.28 -17.00 -3.96
C LYS A 116 6.49 -15.70 -4.07
N PHE A 117 5.39 -15.73 -4.82
CA PHE A 117 4.57 -14.55 -5.11
C PHE A 117 4.07 -13.82 -3.84
N PHE A 118 3.35 -14.53 -2.96
CA PHE A 118 2.82 -13.92 -1.73
C PHE A 118 3.91 -13.49 -0.74
N PHE A 119 5.03 -14.20 -0.68
CA PHE A 119 6.17 -13.79 0.12
C PHE A 119 6.73 -12.45 -0.39
N SER A 120 6.82 -12.32 -1.71
CA SER A 120 7.34 -11.12 -2.37
C SER A 120 6.43 -9.90 -2.18
N ILE A 121 5.11 -10.10 -2.16
CA ILE A 121 4.17 -9.02 -1.79
C ILE A 121 4.44 -8.56 -0.35
N GLY A 122 4.54 -9.50 0.59
CA GLY A 122 4.76 -9.18 2.00
C GLY A 122 6.07 -8.44 2.24
N ALA A 123 7.11 -8.82 1.48
CA ALA A 123 8.42 -8.18 1.52
C ALA A 123 8.38 -6.71 1.08
N THR A 124 7.39 -6.27 0.30
CA THR A 124 7.30 -4.86 -0.14
C THR A 124 6.98 -3.90 0.99
N SER A 125 6.30 -4.38 2.04
CA SER A 125 5.78 -3.57 3.14
C SER A 125 6.82 -2.61 3.75
N PRO A 126 7.99 -3.09 4.24
CA PRO A 126 9.01 -2.20 4.80
C PRO A 126 9.62 -1.23 3.76
N PHE A 127 9.74 -1.64 2.49
CA PHE A 127 10.28 -0.75 1.44
C PHE A 127 9.32 0.37 1.06
N VAL A 128 8.01 0.08 1.00
CA VAL A 128 7.00 1.10 0.78
C VAL A 128 6.98 2.11 1.93
N VAL A 129 7.10 1.64 3.18
CA VAL A 129 7.22 2.52 4.35
C VAL A 129 8.50 3.35 4.28
N ALA A 130 9.64 2.77 3.90
CA ALA A 130 10.87 3.52 3.68
C ALA A 130 10.72 4.59 2.58
N GLY A 131 10.03 4.27 1.48
CA GLY A 131 9.72 5.23 0.42
C GLY A 131 8.80 6.37 0.89
N LEU A 132 7.82 6.09 1.74
CA LEU A 132 6.98 7.09 2.39
C LEU A 132 7.81 8.01 3.30
N LEU A 133 8.67 7.44 4.15
CA LEU A 133 9.55 8.21 5.02
C LEU A 133 10.53 9.06 4.21
N PHE A 134 11.09 8.50 3.14
CA PHE A 134 11.95 9.25 2.23
C PHE A 134 11.23 10.43 1.59
N HIS A 135 9.98 10.25 1.14
CA HIS A 135 9.16 11.35 0.65
C HIS A 135 8.96 12.46 1.70
N LEU A 136 8.66 12.09 2.96
CA LEU A 136 8.47 13.05 4.05
C LEU A 136 9.76 13.82 4.38
N MET A 137 10.92 13.15 4.30
CA MET A 137 12.21 13.76 4.59
C MET A 137 12.74 14.64 3.45
N SER A 138 12.41 14.29 2.20
CA SER A 138 12.86 15.03 1.03
C SER A 138 11.98 16.26 0.81
N LYS A 139 12.37 17.38 1.44
CA LYS A 139 11.70 18.70 1.28
C LYS A 139 11.36 18.95 -0.20
N PRO A 140 10.15 19.40 -0.53
CA PRO A 140 9.87 19.86 -1.87
C PRO A 140 10.84 21.01 -2.18
N LYS A 141 11.61 20.87 -3.26
CA LYS A 141 12.30 22.03 -3.83
C LYS A 141 11.20 22.92 -4.40
N GLU A 142 10.91 24.02 -3.71
CA GLU A 142 10.07 25.09 -4.23
C GLU A 142 10.72 25.73 -5.47
#